data_AF-A0AAW2YBP0-F1
#
_entry.id   AF-A0AAW2YBP0-F1
#
_cell.length_a   1.000
_cell.length_b   1.000
_cell.length_c   1.000
_cell.angle_alpha   90.00
_cell.angle_beta   90.00
_cell.angle_gamma   90.00
#
_symmetry.space_group_name_H-M   'P 1'
#
loop_
_entity.id
_entity.type
_entity.pdbx_description
1 polymer ?
#
loop_
_entity_poly.entity_id
_entity_poly.type
_entity_poly.pdbx_seq_one_letter_code
_entity_poly.pdbx_strand_id
1 'polypeptide(L)'
;MSKFGFKQKYSSMYCVVANGLAEAFNKTLYSLLKNVMAKSKHDWHDRIGEALWAYRTTVRTPTQSTPYALVYGVEAVLPLEQQIPSLRIAIQEDLPRKKMLVHDWKNWKLSMKKD
;
A
#
# COMPACT_ATOMS: atom_id res chain seq x y z
N MET A 1 26.12 -16.07 9.03
CA MET A 1 24.66 -16.14 9.33
C MET A 1 24.34 -16.50 10.77
N SER A 2 25.21 -17.21 11.52
CA SER A 2 24.99 -17.44 12.96
C SER A 2 24.88 -16.15 13.78
N LYS A 3 25.54 -15.05 13.33
CA LYS A 3 25.48 -13.72 13.96
C LYS A 3 24.06 -13.17 14.18
N PHE A 4 23.09 -13.56 13.35
CA PHE A 4 21.71 -13.10 13.46
C PHE A 4 20.72 -14.23 13.80
N GLY A 5 21.21 -15.45 14.10
CA GLY A 5 20.36 -16.59 14.46
C GLY A 5 19.48 -17.13 13.31
N PHE A 6 19.71 -16.72 12.05
CA PHE A 6 18.90 -17.19 10.93
C PHE A 6 19.23 -18.64 10.56
N LYS A 7 18.19 -19.50 10.53
CA LYS A 7 18.28 -20.86 10.01
C LYS A 7 17.88 -20.86 8.52
N GLN A 8 18.87 -20.96 7.65
CA GLN A 8 18.62 -21.08 6.21
C GLN A 8 18.10 -22.48 5.88
N LYS A 9 17.02 -22.53 5.09
CA LYS A 9 16.47 -23.76 4.51
C LYS A 9 16.61 -23.68 3.01
N TYR A 10 17.08 -24.77 2.39
CA TYR A 10 17.21 -24.87 0.94
C TYR A 10 16.16 -25.84 0.42
N SER A 11 15.51 -25.50 -0.69
CA SER A 11 14.75 -26.47 -1.47
C SER A 11 15.71 -27.29 -2.34
N SER A 12 15.36 -28.54 -2.63
CA SER A 12 16.02 -29.30 -3.69
C SER A 12 15.58 -28.78 -5.07
N MET A 13 16.41 -28.99 -6.10
CA MET A 13 16.18 -28.50 -7.48
C MET A 13 14.79 -28.79 -8.07
N TYR A 14 14.09 -29.82 -7.58
CA TYR A 14 12.79 -30.25 -8.10
C TYR A 14 11.63 -30.13 -7.11
N CYS A 15 11.80 -29.40 -5.99
CA CYS A 15 10.71 -29.18 -5.04
C CYS A 15 9.97 -27.87 -5.32
N VAL A 16 9.09 -27.88 -6.33
CA VAL A 16 8.24 -26.73 -6.68
C VAL A 16 7.29 -26.37 -5.53
N VAL A 17 6.83 -27.37 -4.77
CA VAL A 17 5.89 -27.21 -3.65
C VAL A 17 6.49 -26.36 -2.52
N ALA A 18 7.79 -26.50 -2.24
CA ALA A 18 8.44 -25.73 -1.18
C ALA A 18 8.55 -24.22 -1.48
N ASN A 19 8.53 -23.83 -2.76
CA ASN A 19 8.71 -22.45 -3.20
C ASN A 19 7.44 -21.82 -3.81
N GLY A 20 6.32 -22.56 -3.82
CA GLY A 20 5.11 -22.16 -4.55
C GLY A 20 4.52 -20.80 -4.13
N LEU A 21 4.60 -20.44 -2.86
CA LEU A 21 4.14 -19.12 -2.38
C LEU A 21 5.02 -17.98 -2.91
N ALA A 22 6.34 -18.16 -2.90
CA ALA A 22 7.26 -17.16 -3.45
C ALA A 22 7.09 -17.04 -4.96
N GLU A 23 6.88 -18.15 -5.68
CA GLU A 23 6.60 -18.15 -7.11
C GLU A 23 5.28 -17.44 -7.45
N ALA A 24 4.21 -17.70 -6.70
CA ALA A 24 2.92 -17.04 -6.89
C ALA A 24 3.01 -15.53 -6.63
N PHE A 25 3.73 -15.14 -5.58
CA PHE A 25 4.02 -13.74 -5.30
C PHE A 25 4.83 -13.09 -6.43
N ASN A 26 5.91 -13.73 -6.88
CA ASN A 26 6.76 -13.22 -7.96
C ASN A 26 5.99 -13.04 -9.27
N LYS A 27 5.08 -13.96 -9.61
CA LYS A 27 4.17 -13.82 -10.76
C LYS A 27 3.26 -12.59 -10.64
N THR A 28 2.71 -12.35 -9.46
CA THR A 28 1.85 -11.20 -9.19
C THR A 28 2.62 -9.89 -9.28
N LEU A 29 3.80 -9.83 -8.66
CA LEU A 29 4.68 -8.66 -8.70
C LEU A 29 5.11 -8.33 -10.13
N TYR A 30 5.47 -9.35 -10.92
CA TYR A 30 5.79 -9.17 -12.33
C TYR A 30 4.62 -8.56 -13.12
N SER A 31 3.40 -9.05 -12.89
CA SER A 31 2.21 -8.50 -13.55
C SER A 31 1.96 -7.03 -13.18
N LEU A 32 2.16 -6.66 -11.90
CA LEU A 32 2.00 -5.28 -11.45
C LEU A 32 3.08 -4.37 -12.04
N LEU A 33 4.34 -4.81 -12.01
CA LEU A 33 5.46 -4.09 -12.62
C LEU A 33 5.23 -3.87 -14.11
N LYS A 34 4.79 -4.89 -14.84
CA LYS A 34 4.46 -4.77 -16.27
C LYS A 34 3.41 -3.69 -16.54
N ASN A 35 2.42 -3.55 -15.66
CA ASN A 35 1.38 -2.53 -15.81
C ASN A 35 1.92 -1.11 -15.54
N VAL A 36 2.78 -0.94 -14.53
CA VAL A 36 3.37 0.36 -14.20
C VAL A 36 4.42 0.79 -15.25
N MET A 37 5.16 -0.17 -15.79
CA MET A 37 6.24 0.02 -16.76
C MET A 37 5.76 0.15 -18.22
N ALA A 38 4.46 0.36 -18.48
CA ALA A 38 3.90 0.35 -19.83
C ALA A 38 4.57 1.35 -20.82
N LYS A 39 5.30 2.36 -20.31
CA LYS A 39 6.00 3.38 -21.11
C LYS A 39 7.51 3.16 -21.28
N SER A 40 8.18 2.45 -20.37
CA SER A 40 9.62 2.19 -20.42
C SER A 40 9.93 0.87 -19.73
N LYS A 41 10.78 0.02 -20.34
CA LYS A 41 11.20 -1.25 -19.73
C LYS A 41 12.40 -1.10 -18.79
N HIS A 42 13.05 0.06 -18.76
CA HIS A 42 14.34 0.24 -18.08
C HIS A 42 14.24 0.84 -16.67
N ASP A 43 13.07 1.35 -16.26
CA ASP A 43 12.84 2.02 -14.97
C ASP A 43 12.18 1.11 -13.92
N TRP A 44 12.28 -0.22 -14.06
CA TRP A 44 11.64 -1.18 -13.14
C TRP A 44 12.05 -0.97 -11.67
N HIS A 45 13.30 -0.57 -11.44
CA HIS A 45 13.87 -0.35 -10.12
C HIS A 45 13.29 0.90 -9.45
N ASP A 46 12.93 1.91 -10.24
CA ASP A 46 12.25 3.11 -9.75
C ASP A 46 10.76 2.85 -9.48
N ARG A 47 10.15 1.95 -10.28
CA ARG A 47 8.72 1.61 -10.19
C ARG A 47 8.37 0.48 -9.22
N ILE A 48 9.37 -0.24 -8.69
CA ILE A 48 9.11 -1.37 -7.80
C ILE A 48 8.40 -0.95 -6.51
N GLY A 49 8.67 0.25 -6.00
CA GLY A 49 7.98 0.81 -4.85
C GLY A 49 6.48 0.97 -5.09
N GLU A 50 6.11 1.51 -6.26
CA GLU A 50 4.71 1.69 -6.67
C GLU A 50 3.99 0.35 -6.85
N ALA A 51 4.64 -0.62 -7.49
CA ALA A 51 4.08 -1.96 -7.67
C ALA A 51 3.87 -2.69 -6.32
N LEU A 52 4.83 -2.58 -5.39
CA LEU A 52 4.70 -3.15 -4.05
C LEU A 52 3.61 -2.44 -3.23
N TRP A 53 3.46 -1.13 -3.38
CA TRP A 53 2.39 -0.38 -2.72
C TRP A 53 1.03 -0.86 -3.21
N ALA A 54 0.81 -0.90 -4.52
CA ALA A 54 -0.41 -1.43 -5.13
C ALA A 54 -0.67 -2.88 -4.69
N TYR A 55 0.39 -3.70 -4.55
CA TYR A 55 0.23 -5.05 -4.02
C TYR A 55 -0.38 -5.04 -2.61
N ARG A 56 0.23 -4.26 -1.71
CA ARG A 56 -0.09 -4.20 -0.28
C ARG A 56 -1.45 -3.59 0.03
N THR A 57 -1.93 -2.63 -0.77
CA THR A 57 -3.18 -1.88 -0.49
C THR A 57 -4.39 -2.37 -1.27
N THR A 58 -4.24 -3.38 -2.15
CA THR A 58 -5.36 -3.94 -2.92
C THR A 58 -5.86 -5.23 -2.27
N VAL A 59 -7.18 -5.32 -2.11
CA VAL A 59 -7.88 -6.51 -1.58
C VAL A 59 -7.58 -7.72 -2.46
N ARG A 60 -7.24 -8.86 -1.83
CA ARG A 60 -6.96 -10.11 -2.54
C ARG A 60 -8.15 -11.05 -2.41
N THR A 61 -8.64 -11.56 -3.54
CA THR A 61 -9.79 -12.48 -3.59
C THR A 61 -9.70 -13.66 -2.61
N PRO A 62 -8.54 -14.33 -2.43
CA PRO A 62 -8.47 -15.48 -1.52
C PRO A 62 -8.64 -15.11 -0.03
N THR A 63 -8.21 -13.91 0.38
CA THR A 63 -8.23 -13.48 1.78
C THR A 63 -9.31 -12.46 2.08
N GLN A 64 -9.94 -11.89 1.04
CA GLN A 64 -10.88 -10.77 1.12
C GLN A 64 -10.37 -9.59 1.97
N SER A 65 -9.04 -9.45 2.06
CA SER A 65 -8.34 -8.44 2.85
C SER A 65 -7.09 -7.98 2.11
N THR A 66 -6.57 -6.80 2.44
CA THR A 66 -5.32 -6.30 1.88
C THR A 66 -4.12 -6.95 2.59
N PRO A 67 -3.00 -7.24 1.88
CA PRO A 67 -1.80 -7.76 2.53
C PRO A 67 -1.27 -6.84 3.65
N TYR A 68 -1.50 -5.53 3.55
CA TYR A 68 -1.15 -4.59 4.61
C TYR A 68 -1.96 -4.84 5.88
N ALA A 69 -3.29 -4.98 5.76
CA ALA A 69 -4.16 -5.27 6.91
C ALA A 69 -3.83 -6.61 7.57
N LEU A 70 -3.41 -7.63 6.81
CA LEU A 70 -2.98 -8.91 7.38
C LEU A 70 -1.71 -8.80 8.24
N VAL A 71 -0.82 -7.84 7.95
CA VAL A 71 0.43 -7.65 8.70
C VAL A 71 0.24 -6.73 9.89
N TYR A 72 -0.52 -5.64 9.72
CA TYR A 72 -0.63 -4.57 10.71
C TYR A 72 -1.98 -4.54 11.46
N GLY A 73 -2.94 -5.37 11.05
CA GLY A 73 -4.28 -5.43 11.65
C GLY A 73 -5.21 -4.28 11.24
N VAL A 74 -4.74 -3.33 10.43
CA VAL A 74 -5.50 -2.15 9.96
C VAL A 74 -5.24 -1.88 8.49
N GLU A 75 -6.22 -1.30 7.79
CA GLU A 75 -6.04 -0.90 6.39
C GLU A 75 -5.05 0.26 6.24
N ALA A 76 -4.30 0.26 5.14
CA ALA A 76 -3.39 1.37 4.84
C ALA A 76 -4.20 2.64 4.51
N VAL A 77 -3.78 3.77 5.08
CA VAL A 77 -4.29 5.09 4.68
C VAL A 77 -3.76 5.41 3.29
N LEU A 78 -4.67 5.66 2.34
CA LEU A 78 -4.30 5.98 0.96
C LEU A 78 -3.91 7.47 0.83
N PRO A 79 -3.02 7.84 -0.10
CA PRO A 79 -2.70 9.26 -0.35
C PRO A 79 -3.92 10.14 -0.63
N LEU A 80 -4.96 9.58 -1.27
CA LEU A 80 -6.22 10.28 -1.50
C LEU A 80 -6.97 10.59 -0.18
N GLU A 81 -6.93 9.68 0.79
CA GLU A 81 -7.50 9.87 2.12
C GLU A 81 -6.71 10.89 2.95
N GLN A 82 -5.48 11.23 2.53
CA GLN A 82 -4.65 12.30 3.10
C GLN A 82 -4.92 13.65 2.47
N GLN A 83 -5.18 13.68 1.16
CA GLN A 83 -5.58 14.89 0.45
C GLN A 83 -7.01 15.32 0.83
N ILE A 84 -7.90 14.36 1.03
CA ILE A 84 -9.27 14.58 1.51
C ILE A 84 -9.26 14.23 3.00
N PRO A 85 -9.33 15.19 3.94
CA PRO A 85 -9.23 14.91 5.37
C PRO A 85 -10.33 13.93 5.80
N SER A 86 -9.97 12.63 5.79
CA SER A 86 -10.89 11.53 6.01
C SER A 86 -10.99 11.21 7.49
N LEU A 87 -12.12 10.63 7.89
CA LEU A 87 -12.35 10.15 9.26
C LEU A 87 -11.24 9.22 9.76
N ARG A 88 -10.65 8.42 8.85
CA ARG A 88 -9.59 7.46 9.17
C ARG A 88 -8.29 8.15 9.60
N ILE A 89 -7.87 9.20 8.90
CA ILE A 89 -6.68 9.96 9.27
C ILE A 89 -6.85 10.68 10.60
N ALA A 90 -8.04 11.24 10.84
CA ALA A 90 -8.30 11.90 12.10
C ALA A 90 -8.18 10.95 13.30
N ILE A 91 -8.59 9.69 13.13
CA ILE A 91 -8.45 8.63 14.15
C ILE A 91 -7.00 8.20 14.30
N GLN A 92 -6.23 8.09 13.21
CA GLN A 92 -4.85 7.60 13.23
C GLN A 92 -3.84 8.63 13.75
N GLU A 93 -4.08 9.92 13.49
CA GLU A 93 -3.26 11.05 13.96
C GLU A 93 -3.72 11.61 15.32
N ASP A 94 -4.70 10.97 15.98
CA ASP A 94 -5.36 11.43 17.22
C ASP A 94 -5.78 12.93 17.15
N LEU A 95 -6.22 13.37 15.97
CA LEU A 95 -6.54 14.77 15.72
C LEU A 95 -7.88 15.11 16.41
N PRO A 96 -7.95 16.20 17.20
CA PRO A 96 -9.18 16.55 17.89
C PRO A 96 -10.30 16.83 16.89
N ARG A 97 -11.46 16.18 17.06
CA ARG A 97 -12.68 16.31 16.22
C ARG A 97 -13.04 17.75 15.78
N LYS A 98 -12.65 18.76 16.55
CA LYS A 98 -12.85 20.19 16.23
C LYS A 98 -12.04 20.72 15.03
N LYS A 99 -10.94 20.07 14.62
CA LYS A 99 -10.23 20.40 13.37
C LYS A 99 -10.86 19.79 12.12
N MET A 100 -11.80 18.86 12.31
CA MET A 100 -12.28 17.98 11.25
C MET A 100 -13.45 18.55 10.44
N LEU A 101 -14.05 19.70 10.83
CA LEU A 101 -15.31 20.15 10.20
C LEU A 101 -15.45 21.62 9.78
N VAL A 102 -14.64 22.61 10.19
CA VAL A 102 -15.17 24.00 10.18
C VAL A 102 -14.26 25.12 9.65
N HIS A 103 -12.92 25.05 9.70
CA HIS A 103 -12.17 26.32 9.66
C HIS A 103 -11.90 26.92 8.26
N ASP A 104 -12.00 26.15 7.17
CA ASP A 104 -11.60 26.66 5.84
C ASP A 104 -12.76 26.86 4.86
N TRP A 105 -13.72 25.94 4.81
CA TRP A 105 -14.87 26.05 3.92
C TRP A 105 -15.74 27.29 4.21
N LYS A 106 -15.86 27.69 5.48
CA LYS A 106 -16.59 28.91 5.86
C LYS A 106 -15.87 30.18 5.41
N ASN A 107 -14.54 30.22 5.45
CA ASN A 107 -13.75 31.37 4.99
C ASN A 107 -13.74 31.48 3.46
N TRP A 108 -13.63 30.35 2.76
CA TRP A 108 -13.72 30.27 1.31
C TRP A 108 -15.09 30.72 0.77
N LYS A 109 -16.19 30.29 1.41
CA LYS A 109 -17.55 30.75 1.04
C LYS A 109 -17.79 32.24 1.30
N LEU A 110 -17.12 32.84 2.31
CA LEU A 110 -17.23 34.27 2.61
C LEU A 110 -16.42 35.14 1.64
N SER A 111 -15.32 34.62 1.09
CA SER A 111 -14.49 35.29 0.09
C SER A 111 -15.20 35.41 -1.27
N MET A 112 -16.02 34.43 -1.64
CA MET A 112 -16.74 34.37 -2.93
C MET A 112 -17.99 35.27 -3.01
N LYS A 113 -18.34 35.99 -1.93
CA LYS A 113 -19.52 36.88 -1.89
C LYS A 113 -19.15 38.38 -1.83
N LYS A 114 -17.87 38.71 -1.93
CA LYS A 114 -17.37 40.10 -1.83
C LYS A 114 -16.90 40.71 -3.16
N ASP A 115 -17.00 39.97 -4.27
CA ASP A 115 -16.72 40.46 -5.63
C ASP A 115 -18.00 40.48 -6.47
#